data_AF-A0A927PX58-F1
#
_entry.id   AF-A0A927PX58-F1
#
_cell.length_a   1.000
_cell.length_b   1.000
_cell.length_c   1.000
_cell.angle_alpha   90.00
_cell.angle_beta   90.00
_cell.angle_gamma   90.00
#
_symmetry.space_group_name_H-M   'P 1'
#
loop_
_entity.id
_entity.type
_entity.pdbx_description
1 polymer ?
#
loop_
_entity_poly.entity_id
_entity_poly.type
_entity_poly.pdbx_seq_one_letter_code
_entity_poly.pdbx_strand_id
1 'polypeptide(L)'
;MKLPGFLSFFTVALASRELGHFGALALPMSAVLTDNELVEEAPPPKRLLCSQCGQRGAVFMIGNEPVCIPCEHTFQQSQWMKFAQNAAMLNMLDQEMVSIVGMPHLSNQIEIPRAPVPPLYYNNHSVTVNGGTVGAINMGTANDIQVSLEAITQNGDLGVADKLADLTNAVLNAEEADAATKNELLDQIAFITQQASTKPGERKPGTIKAMVSAVQEGAGAITSAAGAWQAVEPLLKGHFGL
;
A
#
# COMPACT_ATOMS: atom_id res chain seq x y z
N MET A 1 57.24 15.03 18.60
CA MET A 1 57.68 14.14 17.49
C MET A 1 56.77 14.37 16.30
N LYS A 2 57.35 14.45 15.10
CA LYS A 2 56.80 15.04 13.87
C LYS A 2 56.82 13.97 12.77
N LEU A 3 55.72 13.90 12.00
CA LEU A 3 55.56 13.37 10.61
C LEU A 3 55.75 11.86 10.36
N PRO A 4 55.38 11.31 9.18
CA PRO A 4 54.51 11.78 8.05
C PRO A 4 53.37 10.77 7.73
N GLY A 5 52.36 10.92 6.86
CA GLY A 5 52.21 11.55 5.54
C GLY A 5 52.02 10.45 4.46
N PHE A 6 50.97 10.49 3.62
CA PHE A 6 50.83 9.85 2.29
C PHE A 6 49.48 10.29 1.68
N LEU A 7 49.46 11.19 0.66
CA LEU A 7 49.18 10.94 -0.78
C LEU A 7 47.71 10.55 -1.07
N SER A 8 46.97 11.05 -2.06
CA SER A 8 47.31 11.65 -3.36
C SER A 8 46.04 12.23 -4.03
N PHE A 9 46.18 13.37 -4.71
CA PHE A 9 45.67 13.74 -6.06
C PHE A 9 44.21 13.44 -6.49
N PHE A 10 43.48 14.48 -6.92
CA PHE A 10 43.06 14.64 -8.33
C PHE A 10 42.67 16.09 -8.64
N THR A 11 43.39 16.69 -9.59
CA THR A 11 43.16 18.00 -10.22
C THR A 11 42.85 17.74 -11.69
N VAL A 12 41.70 18.18 -12.20
CA VAL A 12 41.40 18.34 -13.65
C VAL A 12 40.41 19.51 -13.76
N ALA A 13 40.88 20.73 -14.03
CA ALA A 13 41.16 21.33 -15.35
C ALA A 13 39.89 21.70 -16.14
N LEU A 14 39.48 22.97 -16.01
CA LEU A 14 38.63 23.68 -16.95
C LEU A 14 39.39 23.87 -18.27
N ALA A 15 38.80 23.42 -19.37
CA ALA A 15 39.28 23.71 -20.72
C ALA A 15 38.20 24.49 -21.48
N SER A 16 38.39 25.82 -21.55
CA SER A 16 37.80 26.68 -22.57
C SER A 16 38.34 26.28 -23.94
N ARG A 17 37.46 26.23 -24.96
CA ARG A 17 37.90 26.23 -26.35
C ARG A 17 36.92 26.99 -27.23
N GLU A 18 37.44 28.09 -27.77
CA GLU A 18 36.89 28.85 -28.89
C GLU A 18 36.88 28.01 -30.18
N LEU A 19 35.78 28.11 -30.94
CA LEU A 19 35.65 27.99 -32.40
C LEU A 19 34.35 28.79 -32.70
N GLY A 20 34.29 29.78 -33.57
CA GLY A 20 34.89 29.87 -34.90
C GLY A 20 33.74 30.03 -35.90
N HIS A 21 33.62 31.23 -36.47
CA HIS A 21 32.80 31.63 -37.62
C HIS A 21 32.28 30.49 -38.51
N PHE A 22 30.95 30.37 -38.66
CA PHE A 22 30.35 29.77 -39.85
C PHE A 22 29.03 30.46 -40.25
N GLY A 23 29.10 31.11 -41.42
CA GLY A 23 28.09 31.20 -42.48
C GLY A 23 26.61 31.20 -42.13
N ALA A 24 25.99 32.37 -42.30
CA ALA A 24 24.58 32.48 -42.62
C ALA A 24 24.29 31.78 -43.97
N LEU A 25 23.56 30.66 -43.91
CA LEU A 25 22.90 30.04 -45.06
C LEU A 25 21.42 29.95 -44.75
N ALA A 26 20.65 30.78 -45.47
CA ALA A 26 19.21 30.77 -45.49
C ALA A 26 18.71 29.40 -45.97
N LEU A 27 17.96 28.69 -45.13
CA LEU A 27 17.17 27.53 -45.55
C LEU A 27 15.76 28.00 -45.90
N PRO A 28 15.20 27.56 -47.04
CA PRO A 28 13.87 27.95 -47.48
C PRO A 28 12.79 27.27 -46.63
N MET A 29 11.80 28.07 -46.21
CA MET A 29 10.47 27.60 -45.82
C MET A 29 9.91 26.71 -46.94
N SER A 30 9.66 25.43 -46.68
CA SER A 30 8.71 24.60 -47.44
C SER A 30 8.44 23.28 -46.73
N ALA A 31 7.19 22.84 -46.85
CA ALA A 31 6.63 21.54 -46.47
C ALA A 31 6.23 21.38 -44.99
N VAL A 32 5.07 21.95 -44.66
CA VAL A 32 4.16 21.39 -43.66
C VAL A 32 3.63 20.07 -44.24
N LEU A 33 4.28 18.96 -43.89
CA LEU A 33 3.74 17.62 -44.09
C LEU A 33 2.63 17.42 -43.05
N THR A 34 1.39 17.36 -43.54
CA THR A 34 0.22 16.95 -42.78
C THR A 34 0.10 15.43 -42.92
N ASP A 35 1.04 14.71 -42.32
CA ASP A 35 0.89 13.28 -42.12
C ASP A 35 0.18 13.07 -40.78
N ASN A 36 -1.14 13.17 -40.84
CA ASN A 36 -2.04 12.71 -39.78
C ASN A 36 -2.12 11.18 -39.88
N GLU A 37 -0.98 10.51 -39.75
CA GLU A 37 -0.91 9.08 -39.54
C GLU A 37 -1.45 8.81 -38.14
N LEU A 38 -2.62 8.20 -38.10
CA LEU A 38 -3.18 7.57 -36.91
C LEU A 38 -2.16 6.54 -36.43
N VAL A 39 -1.33 6.92 -35.46
CA VAL A 39 -0.48 5.99 -34.72
C VAL A 39 -1.44 5.00 -34.06
N GLU A 40 -1.58 3.81 -34.64
CA GLU A 40 -2.16 2.66 -33.95
C GLU A 40 -1.28 2.40 -32.72
N GLU A 41 -1.71 2.93 -31.57
CA GLU A 41 -1.07 2.66 -30.29
C GLU A 41 -1.06 1.14 -30.09
N ALA A 42 0.15 0.57 -30.13
CA ALA A 42 0.34 -0.85 -29.89
C ALA A 42 -0.32 -1.24 -28.56
N PRO A 43 -0.98 -2.42 -28.49
CA PRO A 43 -1.64 -2.85 -27.27
C PRO A 43 -0.63 -2.86 -26.12
N PRO A 44 -1.02 -2.38 -24.92
CA PRO A 44 -0.09 -2.27 -23.80
C PRO A 44 0.56 -3.64 -23.54
N PRO A 45 1.87 -3.68 -23.24
CA PRO A 45 2.58 -4.94 -23.04
C PRO A 45 1.87 -5.74 -21.97
N LYS A 46 1.55 -7.01 -22.29
CA LYS A 46 0.93 -7.94 -21.34
C LYS A 46 1.85 -8.05 -20.12
N ARG A 47 1.39 -7.54 -18.98
CA ARG A 47 2.12 -7.62 -17.71
C ARG A 47 2.29 -9.09 -17.32
N LEU A 48 3.50 -9.46 -16.93
CA LEU A 48 3.80 -10.80 -16.43
C LEU A 48 3.02 -11.06 -15.14
N LEU A 49 2.57 -12.31 -14.97
CA LEU A 49 1.89 -12.77 -13.76
C LEU A 49 2.93 -13.24 -12.76
N CYS A 50 2.68 -13.01 -11.47
CA CYS A 50 3.51 -13.58 -10.40
C CYS A 50 3.41 -15.12 -10.42
N SER A 51 4.54 -15.81 -10.40
CA SER A 51 4.59 -17.28 -10.36
C SER A 51 4.04 -17.86 -9.05
N GLN A 52 4.07 -17.09 -7.96
CA GLN A 52 3.68 -17.54 -6.63
C GLN A 52 2.20 -17.30 -6.31
N CYS A 53 1.70 -16.08 -6.53
CA CYS A 53 0.33 -15.71 -6.16
C CYS A 53 -0.63 -15.52 -7.36
N GLY A 54 -0.12 -15.56 -8.60
CA GLY A 54 -0.92 -15.36 -9.80
C GLY A 54 -1.48 -13.93 -9.99
N GLN A 55 -1.19 -13.00 -9.08
CA GLN A 55 -1.66 -11.62 -9.19
C GLN A 55 -0.87 -10.82 -10.25
N ARG A 56 -1.56 -9.85 -10.86
CA ARG A 56 -0.95 -8.88 -11.77
C ARG A 56 -0.44 -7.70 -10.94
N GLY A 57 0.86 -7.40 -11.04
CA GLY A 57 1.48 -6.30 -10.29
C GLY A 57 2.83 -5.91 -10.86
N ALA A 58 3.54 -5.03 -10.17
CA ALA A 58 4.95 -4.83 -10.46
C ALA A 58 5.71 -6.11 -10.12
N VAL A 59 6.52 -6.58 -11.08
CA VAL A 59 7.22 -7.86 -11.01
C VAL A 59 8.71 -7.60 -10.81
N PHE A 60 9.28 -8.31 -9.85
CA PHE A 60 10.70 -8.44 -9.60
C PHE A 60 11.14 -9.87 -10.02
N MET A 61 12.34 -10.01 -10.57
CA MET A 61 12.85 -11.31 -11.02
C MET A 61 13.75 -11.91 -9.94
N ILE A 62 13.32 -13.01 -9.32
CA ILE A 62 14.17 -13.81 -8.44
C ILE A 62 14.74 -14.95 -9.26
N GLY A 63 16.00 -14.82 -9.68
CA GLY A 63 16.59 -15.74 -10.65
C GLY A 63 15.87 -15.64 -12.00
N ASN A 64 15.14 -16.70 -12.39
CA ASN A 64 14.36 -16.74 -13.63
C ASN A 64 12.84 -16.76 -13.40
N GLU A 65 12.38 -16.56 -12.16
CA GLU A 65 10.95 -16.55 -11.83
C GLU A 65 10.43 -15.12 -11.58
N PRO A 66 9.33 -14.71 -12.25
CA PRO A 66 8.69 -13.42 -11.99
C PRO A 66 7.87 -13.47 -10.69
N VAL A 67 8.21 -12.61 -9.74
CA VAL A 67 7.55 -12.52 -8.43
C VAL A 67 7.00 -11.11 -8.20
N CYS A 68 5.82 -10.95 -7.62
CA CYS A 68 5.28 -9.62 -7.32
C CYS A 68 5.97 -8.99 -6.09
N ILE A 69 5.92 -7.66 -5.97
CA ILE A 69 6.51 -6.93 -4.82
C ILE A 69 6.11 -7.52 -3.44
N PRO A 70 4.84 -7.86 -3.18
CA PRO A 70 4.47 -8.49 -1.90
C PRO A 70 5.19 -9.83 -1.66
N CYS A 71 5.23 -10.71 -2.66
CA CYS A 71 5.89 -12.00 -2.55
C CYS A 71 7.41 -11.86 -2.41
N GLU A 72 8.02 -10.86 -3.07
CA GLU A 72 9.43 -10.51 -2.88
C GLU A 72 9.71 -10.07 -1.44
N HIS A 73 8.85 -9.21 -0.87
CA HIS A 73 9.00 -8.78 0.51
C HIS A 73 8.92 -9.96 1.50
N THR A 74 7.95 -10.86 1.32
CA THR A 74 7.85 -12.09 2.13
C THR A 74 9.10 -12.97 1.96
N PHE A 75 9.63 -13.09 0.74
CA PHE A 75 10.85 -13.84 0.48
C PHE A 75 12.06 -13.22 1.21
N GLN A 76 12.28 -11.91 1.09
CA GLN A 76 13.36 -11.20 1.78
C GLN A 76 13.25 -11.34 3.31
N GLN A 77 12.03 -11.24 3.85
CA GLN A 77 11.78 -11.46 5.28
C GLN A 77 12.16 -12.89 5.69
N SER A 78 11.84 -13.90 4.88
CA SER A 78 12.19 -15.29 5.16
C SER A 78 13.71 -15.53 5.15
N GLN A 79 14.44 -14.89 4.24
CA GLN A 79 15.91 -14.96 4.18
C GLN A 79 16.54 -14.29 5.40
N TRP A 80 16.00 -13.15 5.79
CA TRP A 80 16.43 -12.44 6.98
C TRP A 80 16.26 -13.29 8.25
N MET A 81 15.12 -13.96 8.41
CA MET A 81 14.87 -14.85 9.56
C MET A 81 15.88 -16.00 9.63
N LYS A 82 16.24 -16.60 8.48
CA LYS A 82 17.26 -17.66 8.43
C LYS A 82 18.64 -17.15 8.84
N PHE A 83 19.04 -15.99 8.33
CA PHE A 83 20.30 -15.35 8.72
C PHE A 83 20.35 -15.08 10.22
N ALA A 84 19.30 -14.46 10.77
CA ALA A 84 19.22 -14.14 12.19
C ALA A 84 19.30 -15.38 13.09
N GLN A 85 18.62 -16.47 12.71
CA GLN A 85 18.69 -17.75 13.44
C GLN A 85 20.10 -18.35 13.42
N ASN A 86 20.75 -18.37 12.25
CA ASN A 86 22.11 -18.89 12.13
C ASN A 86 23.12 -18.05 12.94
N ALA A 87 23.01 -16.72 12.88
CA ALA A 87 23.84 -15.82 13.68
C ALA A 87 23.64 -16.00 15.19
N ALA A 88 22.39 -16.16 15.64
CA ALA A 88 22.08 -16.46 17.03
C ALA A 88 22.71 -17.79 17.49
N MET A 89 22.62 -18.83 16.67
CA MET A 89 23.22 -20.13 16.97
C MET A 89 24.74 -20.03 17.07
N LEU A 90 25.41 -19.29 16.18
CA LEU A 90 26.85 -19.08 16.25
C LEU A 90 27.28 -18.32 17.51
N ASN A 91 26.53 -17.27 17.88
CA ASN A 91 26.79 -16.54 19.12
C ASN A 91 26.58 -17.41 20.37
N MET A 92 25.59 -18.31 20.34
CA MET A 92 25.36 -19.27 21.43
C MET A 92 26.53 -20.26 21.55
N LEU A 93 26.99 -20.85 20.43
CA LEU A 93 28.12 -21.77 20.43
C LEU A 93 29.42 -21.10 20.89
N ASP A 94 29.65 -19.84 20.53
CA ASP A 94 30.78 -19.06 21.03
C ASP A 94 30.73 -18.90 22.56
N GLN A 95 29.54 -18.59 23.12
CA GLN A 95 29.36 -18.51 24.57
C GLN A 95 29.57 -19.86 25.26
N GLU A 96 29.08 -20.95 24.68
CA GLU A 96 29.32 -22.30 25.19
C GLU A 96 30.82 -22.63 25.20
N MET A 97 31.55 -22.34 24.12
CA MET A 97 33.00 -22.55 24.07
C MET A 97 33.75 -21.75 25.14
N VAL A 98 33.39 -20.48 25.34
CA VAL A 98 33.97 -19.65 26.41
C VAL A 98 33.66 -20.22 27.79
N SER A 99 32.43 -20.72 28.01
CA SER A 99 32.06 -21.34 29.28
C SER A 99 32.85 -22.63 29.59
N ILE A 100 33.17 -23.41 28.55
CA ILE A 100 33.89 -24.69 28.67
C ILE A 100 35.39 -24.46 28.84
N VAL A 101 35.98 -23.58 28.02
CA VAL A 101 37.42 -23.39 27.94
C VAL A 101 37.92 -22.35 28.96
N GLY A 102 37.05 -21.48 29.47
CA GLY A 102 37.38 -20.44 30.44
C GLY A 102 38.24 -19.30 29.88
N MET A 103 38.40 -19.24 28.56
CA MET A 103 39.08 -18.15 27.86
C MET A 103 38.05 -17.10 27.40
N PRO A 104 38.32 -15.80 27.52
CA PRO A 104 37.42 -14.76 27.05
C PRO A 104 37.22 -14.84 25.53
N HIS A 105 36.06 -14.40 25.04
CA HIS A 105 35.70 -14.38 23.62
C HIS A 105 36.81 -13.67 22.80
N LEU A 106 37.44 -14.39 21.88
CA LEU A 106 38.46 -13.82 20.98
C LEU A 106 37.86 -13.23 19.70
N SER A 107 36.62 -13.62 19.36
CA SER A 107 35.87 -13.12 18.23
C SER A 107 34.79 -12.12 18.65
N ASN A 108 34.53 -11.14 17.78
CA ASN A 108 33.38 -10.26 17.92
C ASN A 108 32.09 -11.06 17.68
N GLN A 109 31.11 -10.92 18.58
CA GLN A 109 29.79 -11.49 18.38
C GLN A 109 29.14 -10.90 17.12
N ILE A 110 28.42 -11.72 16.38
CA ILE A 110 27.68 -11.27 15.20
C ILE A 110 26.53 -10.40 15.70
N GLU A 111 26.51 -9.12 15.33
CA GLU A 111 25.38 -8.24 15.60
C GLU A 111 24.18 -8.71 14.79
N ILE A 112 23.16 -9.21 15.48
CA ILE A 112 21.89 -9.58 14.86
C ILE A 112 21.10 -8.28 14.72
N PRO A 113 20.89 -7.75 13.50
CA PRO A 113 20.07 -6.56 13.32
C PRO A 113 18.65 -6.82 13.85
N ARG A 114 17.88 -5.78 14.09
CA ARG A 114 16.45 -5.98 14.39
C ARG A 114 15.76 -6.47 13.13
N ALA A 115 14.71 -7.29 13.31
CA ALA A 115 13.88 -7.71 12.19
C ALA A 115 13.42 -6.47 11.41
N PRO A 116 13.49 -6.47 10.07
CA PRO A 116 12.85 -5.44 9.29
C PRO A 116 11.39 -5.45 9.69
N VAL A 117 10.96 -4.37 10.33
CA VAL A 117 9.55 -4.22 10.70
C VAL A 117 8.83 -4.16 9.36
N PRO A 118 7.90 -5.09 9.06
CA PRO A 118 7.11 -4.95 7.86
C PRO A 118 6.47 -3.55 7.91
N PRO A 119 6.34 -2.84 6.77
CA PRO A 119 5.46 -1.69 6.76
C PRO A 119 4.11 -2.14 7.33
N LEU A 120 3.63 -1.47 8.39
CA LEU A 120 2.47 -1.85 9.21
C LEU A 120 1.14 -1.93 8.43
N TYR A 121 1.17 -1.83 7.10
CA TYR A 121 0.00 -1.77 6.23
C TYR A 121 0.14 -2.77 5.08
N TYR A 122 -0.30 -4.00 5.32
CA TYR A 122 -0.70 -4.93 4.25
C TYR A 122 -2.03 -5.62 4.58
N ASN A 123 -2.89 -4.99 5.38
CA ASN A 123 -4.31 -5.28 5.29
C ASN A 123 -4.85 -4.46 4.12
N ASN A 124 -4.70 -5.00 2.90
CA ASN A 124 -5.44 -4.49 1.76
C ASN A 124 -6.92 -4.78 2.02
N HIS A 125 -7.62 -3.87 2.71
CA HIS A 125 -9.08 -3.78 2.58
C HIS A 125 -9.38 -3.27 1.17
N SER A 126 -9.17 -4.14 0.18
CA SER A 126 -9.46 -3.82 -1.21
C SER A 126 -10.97 -3.87 -1.39
N VAL A 127 -11.59 -2.70 -1.52
CA VAL A 127 -12.96 -2.60 -1.99
C VAL A 127 -12.95 -2.96 -3.48
N THR A 128 -13.37 -4.18 -3.81
CA THR A 128 -13.35 -4.66 -5.19
C THR A 128 -14.71 -4.41 -5.82
N VAL A 129 -14.77 -3.43 -6.73
CA VAL A 129 -15.97 -3.17 -7.54
C VAL A 129 -15.93 -4.10 -8.75
N ASN A 130 -16.67 -5.20 -8.72
CA ASN A 130 -16.85 -6.06 -9.88
C ASN A 130 -18.19 -5.70 -10.56
N GLY A 131 -18.13 -5.20 -11.80
CA GLY A 131 -19.26 -5.23 -12.73
C GLY A 131 -20.30 -4.09 -12.67
N GLY A 132 -20.12 -3.06 -11.85
CA GLY A 132 -20.99 -1.87 -11.87
C GLY A 132 -20.59 -0.88 -12.97
N THR A 133 -21.56 -0.24 -13.63
CA THR A 133 -21.34 0.87 -14.57
C THR A 133 -20.46 1.94 -13.93
N VAL A 134 -19.17 1.95 -14.29
CA VAL A 134 -18.08 2.71 -13.62
C VAL A 134 -18.29 4.24 -13.66
N GLY A 135 -19.32 4.74 -14.36
CA GLY A 135 -19.68 6.15 -14.42
C GLY A 135 -20.80 6.62 -13.48
N ALA A 136 -21.52 5.73 -12.77
CA ALA A 136 -22.69 6.12 -11.95
C ALA A 136 -22.46 6.09 -10.43
N ILE A 137 -21.40 5.41 -9.97
CA ILE A 137 -21.06 5.29 -8.56
C ILE A 137 -19.92 6.26 -8.23
N ASN A 138 -20.05 7.02 -7.15
CA ASN A 138 -19.03 7.97 -6.71
C ASN A 138 -17.82 7.21 -6.11
N MET A 139 -16.82 6.93 -6.96
CA MET A 139 -15.58 6.27 -6.54
C MET A 139 -14.76 7.09 -5.54
N GLY A 140 -15.01 8.41 -5.45
CA GLY A 140 -14.41 9.26 -4.43
C GLY A 140 -14.82 8.83 -3.02
N THR A 141 -16.13 8.64 -2.80
CA THR A 141 -16.67 8.18 -1.51
C THR A 141 -16.10 6.82 -1.10
N ALA A 142 -15.96 5.89 -2.04
CA ALA A 142 -15.36 4.57 -1.77
C ALA A 142 -13.88 4.68 -1.34
N ASN A 143 -13.13 5.59 -1.94
CA ASN A 143 -11.73 5.86 -1.55
C ASN A 143 -11.65 6.51 -0.16
N ASP A 144 -12.54 7.45 0.15
CA ASP A 144 -12.60 8.09 1.48
C ASP A 144 -12.93 7.09 2.59
N ILE A 145 -13.82 6.12 2.30
CA ILE A 145 -14.08 4.98 3.18
C ILE A 145 -12.78 4.18 3.38
N GLN A 146 -12.07 3.81 2.31
CA GLN A 146 -10.85 3.02 2.40
C GLN A 146 -9.78 3.70 3.26
N VAL A 147 -9.54 5.01 3.07
CA VAL A 147 -8.60 5.78 3.90
C VAL A 147 -9.03 5.81 5.36
N SER A 148 -10.34 5.93 5.63
CA SER A 148 -10.87 5.91 7.00
C SER A 148 -10.76 4.53 7.64
N LEU A 149 -10.94 3.45 6.88
CA LEU A 149 -10.72 2.08 7.34
C LEU A 149 -9.25 1.84 7.72
N GLU A 150 -8.32 2.31 6.89
CA GLU A 150 -6.90 2.28 7.20
C GLU A 150 -6.64 2.99 8.53
N ALA A 151 -7.17 4.20 8.72
CA ALA A 151 -7.08 4.95 9.99
C ALA A 151 -7.60 4.17 11.20
N ILE A 152 -8.74 3.47 11.07
CA ILE A 152 -9.32 2.63 12.13
C ILE A 152 -8.41 1.44 12.45
N THR A 153 -7.81 0.79 11.44
CA THR A 153 -6.87 -0.30 11.70
C THR A 153 -5.61 0.16 12.42
N GLN A 154 -5.14 1.38 12.17
CA GLN A 154 -3.98 1.95 12.90
C GLN A 154 -4.30 2.14 14.39
N ASN A 155 -5.56 2.40 14.72
CA ASN A 155 -6.03 2.57 16.09
C ASN A 155 -6.22 1.23 16.84
N GLY A 156 -6.10 0.09 16.15
CA GLY A 156 -6.18 -1.26 16.74
C GLY A 156 -7.56 -1.93 16.64
N ASP A 157 -8.55 -1.27 16.05
CA ASP A 157 -9.94 -1.77 15.96
C ASP A 157 -10.19 -2.57 14.68
N LEU A 158 -9.42 -3.65 14.51
CA LEU A 158 -9.43 -4.48 13.29
C LEU A 158 -10.83 -5.05 12.96
N GLY A 159 -11.56 -5.51 13.98
CA GLY A 159 -12.88 -6.12 13.78
C GLY A 159 -13.93 -5.15 13.25
N VAL A 160 -13.83 -3.86 13.59
CA VAL A 160 -14.74 -2.82 13.09
C VAL A 160 -14.40 -2.48 11.64
N ALA A 161 -13.10 -2.34 11.33
CA ALA A 161 -12.64 -2.05 9.98
C ALA A 161 -13.02 -3.17 8.98
N ASP A 162 -12.77 -4.43 9.34
CA ASP A 162 -13.13 -5.58 8.49
C ASP A 162 -14.62 -5.61 8.15
N LYS A 163 -15.48 -5.42 9.17
CA LYS A 163 -16.93 -5.52 8.98
C LYS A 163 -17.50 -4.33 8.22
N LEU A 164 -16.94 -3.13 8.39
CA LEU A 164 -17.30 -1.96 7.58
C LEU A 164 -16.86 -2.13 6.12
N ALA A 165 -15.72 -2.78 5.86
CA ALA A 165 -15.31 -3.14 4.51
C ALA A 165 -16.28 -4.14 3.88
N ASP A 166 -16.70 -5.17 4.62
CA ASP A 166 -17.72 -6.14 4.18
C ASP A 166 -19.04 -5.46 3.81
N LEU A 167 -19.52 -4.52 4.64
CA LEU A 167 -20.73 -3.74 4.37
C LEU A 167 -20.59 -2.88 3.10
N THR A 168 -19.47 -2.18 2.95
CA THR A 168 -19.20 -1.34 1.78
C THR A 168 -19.19 -2.17 0.50
N ASN A 169 -18.56 -3.35 0.53
CA ASN A 169 -18.54 -4.30 -0.58
C ASN A 169 -19.94 -4.85 -0.89
N ALA A 170 -20.75 -5.15 0.14
CA ALA A 170 -22.12 -5.62 -0.05
C ALA A 170 -22.98 -4.56 -0.78
N VAL A 171 -22.87 -3.28 -0.39
CA VAL A 171 -23.61 -2.18 -1.04
C VAL A 171 -23.17 -1.97 -2.49
N LEU A 172 -21.87 -2.03 -2.77
CA LEU A 172 -21.34 -1.86 -4.12
C LEU A 172 -21.81 -2.96 -5.07
N ASN A 173 -21.81 -4.20 -4.59
CA ASN A 173 -22.18 -5.40 -5.36
C ASN A 173 -23.70 -5.67 -5.41
N ALA A 174 -24.53 -4.86 -4.74
CA ALA A 174 -25.98 -5.04 -4.73
C ALA A 174 -26.62 -4.71 -6.09
N GLU A 175 -26.99 -5.68 -6.91
CA GLU A 175 -27.61 -5.40 -8.23
C GLU A 175 -29.04 -4.87 -8.11
N GLU A 176 -29.69 -5.11 -6.98
CA GLU A 176 -31.07 -4.71 -6.69
C GLU A 176 -31.28 -3.22 -6.41
N ALA A 177 -30.20 -2.46 -6.18
CA ALA A 177 -30.26 -1.04 -5.82
C ALA A 177 -29.83 -0.13 -6.98
N ASP A 178 -30.53 0.99 -7.14
CA ASP A 178 -30.15 2.01 -8.11
C ASP A 178 -28.91 2.80 -7.64
N ALA A 179 -28.25 3.47 -8.57
CA ALA A 179 -27.02 4.20 -8.28
C ALA A 179 -27.23 5.33 -7.26
N ALA A 180 -28.41 5.97 -7.22
CA ALA A 180 -28.68 7.04 -6.27
C ALA A 180 -28.74 6.51 -4.84
N THR A 181 -29.50 5.43 -4.59
CA THR A 181 -29.59 4.80 -3.26
C THR A 181 -28.23 4.25 -2.81
N LYS A 182 -27.46 3.65 -3.72
CA LYS A 182 -26.10 3.19 -3.41
C LYS A 182 -25.18 4.34 -2.97
N ASN A 183 -25.17 5.44 -3.73
CA ASN A 183 -24.32 6.59 -3.41
C ASN A 183 -24.72 7.23 -2.07
N GLU A 184 -26.01 7.40 -1.81
CA GLU A 184 -26.49 7.94 -0.54
C GLU A 184 -26.08 7.05 0.65
N LEU A 185 -26.23 5.73 0.51
CA LEU A 185 -25.83 4.78 1.55
C LEU A 185 -24.30 4.76 1.75
N LEU A 186 -23.53 4.85 0.67
CA LEU A 186 -22.07 4.96 0.74
C LEU A 186 -21.62 6.25 1.42
N ASP A 187 -22.29 7.38 1.16
CA ASP A 187 -21.97 8.66 1.81
C ASP A 187 -22.24 8.60 3.32
N GLN A 188 -23.33 7.94 3.72
CA GLN A 188 -23.63 7.69 5.14
C GLN A 188 -22.59 6.78 5.79
N ILE A 189 -22.19 5.70 5.10
CA ILE A 189 -21.12 4.79 5.56
C ILE A 189 -19.78 5.54 5.68
N ALA A 190 -19.44 6.37 4.69
CA ALA A 190 -18.24 7.21 4.71
C ALA A 190 -18.23 8.12 5.93
N PHE A 191 -19.34 8.80 6.22
CA PHE A 191 -19.44 9.64 7.41
C PHE A 191 -19.25 8.83 8.71
N ILE A 192 -19.87 7.65 8.84
CA ILE A 192 -19.70 6.79 10.02
C ILE A 192 -18.25 6.33 10.16
N THR A 193 -17.61 5.89 9.07
CA THR A 193 -16.20 5.45 9.10
C THR A 193 -15.26 6.60 9.48
N GLN A 194 -15.52 7.82 9.02
CA GLN A 194 -14.79 9.01 9.41
C GLN A 194 -14.97 9.36 10.90
N GLN A 195 -16.19 9.23 11.43
CA GLN A 195 -16.43 9.41 12.86
C GLN A 195 -15.77 8.30 13.70
N ALA A 196 -15.68 7.08 13.16
CA ALA A 196 -15.03 5.94 13.82
C ALA A 196 -13.50 6.13 13.91
N SER A 197 -12.87 6.72 12.90
CA SER A 197 -11.43 7.05 12.91
C SER A 197 -11.08 8.27 13.78
N THR A 198 -12.07 9.11 14.10
CA THR A 198 -11.89 10.30 14.94
C THR A 198 -11.77 9.93 16.43
N LYS A 199 -10.99 10.73 17.18
CA LYS A 199 -10.78 10.54 18.62
C LYS A 199 -12.10 10.65 19.40
N PRO A 200 -12.31 9.86 20.48
CA PRO A 200 -13.57 9.86 21.23
C PRO A 200 -14.09 11.23 21.69
N GLY A 201 -13.20 12.17 22.03
CA GLY A 201 -13.59 13.52 22.49
C GLY A 201 -14.06 14.49 21.39
N GLU A 202 -13.81 14.17 20.12
CA GLU A 202 -14.19 15.01 18.96
C GLU A 202 -15.41 14.44 18.22
N ARG A 203 -15.90 13.27 18.65
CA ARG A 203 -17.08 12.60 18.07
C ARG A 203 -18.35 13.36 18.43
N LYS A 204 -19.27 13.41 17.48
CA LYS A 204 -20.61 14.00 17.68
C LYS A 204 -21.64 12.89 17.86
N PRO A 205 -21.93 12.44 19.10
CA PRO A 205 -22.75 11.24 19.34
C PRO A 205 -24.18 11.38 18.80
N GLY A 206 -24.75 12.59 18.86
CA GLY A 206 -26.09 12.85 18.31
C GLY A 206 -26.18 12.63 16.80
N THR A 207 -25.16 13.06 16.04
CA THR A 207 -25.12 12.82 14.58
C THR A 207 -24.77 11.38 14.25
N ILE A 208 -23.91 10.73 15.04
CA ILE A 208 -23.59 9.31 14.85
C ILE A 208 -24.85 8.45 15.00
N LYS A 209 -25.64 8.68 16.05
CA LYS A 209 -26.88 7.91 16.28
C LYS A 209 -27.89 8.08 15.13
N ALA A 210 -28.05 9.30 14.63
CA ALA A 210 -28.92 9.57 13.49
C ALA A 210 -28.42 8.84 12.23
N MET A 211 -27.11 8.90 11.95
CA MET A 211 -26.52 8.25 10.78
C MET A 211 -26.55 6.72 10.87
N VAL A 212 -26.30 6.14 12.04
CA VAL A 212 -26.45 4.69 12.25
C VAL A 212 -27.89 4.24 11.98
N SER A 213 -28.88 5.04 12.37
CA SER A 213 -30.30 4.74 12.09
C SER A 213 -30.60 4.87 10.60
N ALA A 214 -30.08 5.91 9.94
CA ALA A 214 -30.24 6.09 8.49
C ALA A 214 -29.61 4.94 7.68
N VAL A 215 -28.40 4.49 8.07
CA VAL A 215 -27.76 3.33 7.43
C VAL A 215 -28.53 2.04 7.69
N GLN A 216 -29.12 1.87 8.88
CA GLN A 216 -29.98 0.72 9.15
C GLN A 216 -31.21 0.69 8.23
N GLU A 217 -31.86 1.84 8.01
CA GLU A 217 -33.00 1.97 7.10
C GLU A 217 -32.58 1.72 5.65
N GLY A 218 -31.48 2.34 5.20
CA GLY A 218 -30.96 2.18 3.85
C GLY A 218 -30.45 0.76 3.56
N ALA A 219 -29.74 0.14 4.50
CA ALA A 219 -29.32 -1.25 4.41
C ALA A 219 -30.51 -2.22 4.46
N GLY A 220 -31.58 -1.87 5.19
CA GLY A 220 -32.83 -2.65 5.20
C GLY A 220 -33.54 -2.68 3.85
N ALA A 221 -33.37 -1.65 3.02
CA ALA A 221 -33.90 -1.61 1.65
C ALA A 221 -33.11 -2.51 0.67
N ILE A 222 -31.86 -2.85 0.99
CA ILE A 222 -30.96 -3.65 0.15
C ILE A 222 -30.72 -5.00 0.82
N THR A 223 -31.30 -6.07 0.26
CA THR A 223 -31.27 -7.40 0.92
C THR A 223 -29.83 -7.91 1.14
N SER A 224 -28.93 -7.68 0.18
CA SER A 224 -27.52 -8.03 0.30
C SER A 224 -26.76 -7.24 1.37
N ALA A 225 -27.14 -5.98 1.63
CA ALA A 225 -26.52 -5.14 2.66
C ALA A 225 -27.09 -5.39 4.06
N ALA A 226 -28.36 -5.80 4.17
CA ALA A 226 -29.01 -6.06 5.47
C ALA A 226 -28.26 -7.11 6.31
N GLY A 227 -27.78 -8.19 5.69
CA GLY A 227 -27.01 -9.23 6.37
C GLY A 227 -25.65 -8.72 6.87
N ALA A 228 -24.95 -7.92 6.06
CA ALA A 228 -23.68 -7.30 6.46
C ALA A 228 -23.89 -6.28 7.59
N TRP A 229 -24.98 -5.51 7.55
CA TRP A 229 -25.34 -4.54 8.58
C TRP A 229 -25.57 -5.19 9.95
N GLN A 230 -26.30 -6.31 10.00
CA GLN A 230 -26.55 -7.03 11.26
C GLN A 230 -25.26 -7.47 11.97
N ALA A 231 -24.18 -7.74 11.22
CA ALA A 231 -22.88 -8.08 11.79
C ALA A 231 -22.11 -6.83 12.28
N VAL A 232 -22.28 -5.69 11.60
CA VAL A 232 -21.59 -4.42 11.89
C VAL A 232 -22.22 -3.66 13.05
N GLU A 233 -23.55 -3.62 13.12
CA GLU A 233 -24.31 -2.82 14.08
C GLU A 233 -23.87 -2.99 15.55
N PRO A 234 -23.75 -4.22 16.11
CA PRO A 234 -23.34 -4.39 17.51
C PRO A 234 -21.89 -3.94 17.74
N LEU A 235 -21.01 -4.07 16.74
CA LEU A 235 -19.62 -3.63 16.84
C LEU A 235 -19.53 -2.10 16.83
N LEU A 236 -20.32 -1.43 15.97
CA LEU A 236 -20.38 0.04 15.94
C LEU A 236 -20.95 0.61 17.23
N LYS A 237 -22.03 0.01 17.76
CA LYS A 237 -22.60 0.43 19.05
C LYS A 237 -21.58 0.29 20.19
N GLY A 238 -20.84 -0.82 20.20
CA GLY A 238 -19.72 -1.02 21.13
C GLY A 238 -18.62 0.03 20.97
N HIS A 239 -18.20 0.32 19.73
CA HIS A 239 -17.14 1.30 19.42
C HIS A 239 -17.51 2.74 19.79
N PHE A 240 -18.78 3.11 19.65
CA PHE A 240 -19.27 4.45 19.95
C PHE A 240 -19.84 4.59 21.37
N GLY A 241 -20.02 3.48 22.11
CA GLY A 241 -20.63 3.49 23.44
C GLY A 241 -22.12 3.85 23.42
N LEU A 242 -22.86 3.39 22.40
CA LEU A 242 -24.29 3.65 22.18
C LEU A 242 -25.20 2.50 22.65
#